data_AF-X1NE42-F1
#
_entry.id   AF-X1NE42-F1
#
_cell.length_a   1.000
_cell.length_b   1.000
_cell.length_c   1.000
_cell.angle_alpha   90.00
_cell.angle_beta   90.00
_cell.angle_gamma   90.00
#
_symmetry.space_group_name_H-M   'P 1'
#
loop_
_entity.id
_entity.type
_entity.pdbx_description
1 polymer ?
#
loop_
_entity_poly.entity_id
_entity_poly.type
_entity_poly.pdbx_seq_one_letter_code
_entity_poly.pdbx_strand_id
1 'polypeptide(L)' 'LESVLRPLAVELGLKTGQLFGTLRVAVTGRTAAPPLFQTMAVLGKECCLRRIEAALARL' A
#
# COMPACT_ATOMS: atom_id res chain seq x y z
N LEU A 1 4.48 -10.36 -0.88
CA LEU A 1 3.76 -9.07 -1.08
C LEU A 1 4.14 -8.44 -2.41
N GLU A 2 5.42 -8.15 -2.65
CA GLU A 2 5.85 -7.53 -3.92
C GLU A 2 5.50 -8.36 -5.16
N SER A 3 5.71 -9.68 -5.10
CA SER A 3 5.39 -10.61 -6.20
C SER A 3 3.93 -10.60 -6.62
N VAL A 4 3.02 -10.15 -5.76
CA VAL A 4 1.57 -10.05 -6.03
C VAL A 4 1.20 -8.62 -6.42
N LEU A 5 1.75 -7.62 -5.73
CA LEU A 5 1.40 -6.21 -5.94
C LEU A 5 2.02 -5.63 -7.21
N ARG A 6 3.17 -6.13 -7.66
CA ARG A 6 3.81 -5.65 -8.90
C ARG A 6 3.02 -6.06 -10.16
N PRO A 7 2.59 -7.32 -10.33
CA PRO A 7 1.67 -7.68 -11.42
C PRO A 7 0.35 -6.92 -11.36
N LEU A 8 -0.22 -6.74 -10.16
CA LEU A 8 -1.46 -5.97 -9.98
C LEU A 8 -1.34 -4.53 -10.50
N ALA A 9 -0.19 -3.88 -10.33
CA ALA A 9 0.04 -2.55 -10.91
C ALA A 9 -0.10 -2.57 -12.44
N VAL A 10 0.41 -3.61 -13.09
CA VAL A 10 0.32 -3.80 -14.54
C VAL A 10 -1.12 -4.06 -14.97
N GLU A 11 -1.83 -4.94 -14.26
CA GLU A 11 -3.25 -5.25 -14.51
C GLU A 11 -4.14 -4.01 -14.40
N LEU A 12 -3.85 -3.13 -13.44
CA LEU A 12 -4.56 -1.86 -13.25
C LEU A 12 -4.09 -0.73 -14.19
N GLY A 13 -3.11 -0.98 -15.07
CA GLY A 13 -2.54 0.04 -15.96
C GLY A 13 -1.79 1.16 -15.24
N LEU A 14 -1.32 0.89 -14.00
CA LEU A 14 -0.65 1.86 -13.15
C LEU A 14 0.87 1.67 -13.20
N LYS A 15 1.61 2.78 -13.08
CA LYS A 15 3.04 2.69 -12.76
C LYS A 15 3.20 2.10 -11.37
N THR A 16 4.20 1.24 -11.18
CA THR A 16 4.52 0.64 -9.88
C THR A 16 4.65 1.68 -8.77
N GLY A 17 5.29 2.83 -9.06
CA GLY A 17 5.43 3.93 -8.11
C GLY A 17 4.10 4.57 -7.69
N GLN A 18 3.09 4.59 -8.55
CA GLN A 18 1.75 5.10 -8.21
C GLN A 18 1.09 4.15 -7.21
N LEU A 19 1.00 2.86 -7.53
CA LEU A 19 0.38 1.89 -6.63
C LEU A 19 1.10 1.83 -5.27
N PHE A 20 2.43 1.73 -5.27
CA PHE A 20 3.19 1.58 -4.03
C PHE A 20 3.22 2.87 -3.21
N GLY A 21 3.25 4.03 -3.87
CA GLY A 21 3.12 5.33 -3.21
C GLY A 21 1.78 5.47 -2.51
N THR A 22 0.68 5.14 -3.21
CA THR A 22 -0.68 5.18 -2.63
C THR A 22 -0.82 4.22 -1.46
N LEU A 23 -0.37 2.97 -1.60
CA LEU A 23 -0.40 2.00 -0.49
C LEU A 23 0.44 2.46 0.70
N ARG A 24 1.61 3.08 0.47
CA ARG A 24 2.43 3.63 1.55
C ARG A 24 1.67 4.70 2.31
N VAL A 25 1.07 5.66 1.63
CA VAL A 25 0.33 6.74 2.29
C VAL A 25 -0.90 6.18 3.01
N ALA A 26 -1.65 5.29 2.37
CA ALA A 26 -2.84 4.67 2.97
C ALA A 26 -2.51 3.89 4.25
N VAL A 27 -1.41 3.13 4.25
CA VAL A 27 -1.03 2.28 5.39
C VAL A 27 -0.22 3.03 6.45
N THR A 28 0.56 4.05 6.11
CA THR A 28 1.50 4.70 7.05
C THR A 28 1.15 6.16 7.37
N GLY A 29 0.29 6.81 6.57
CA GLY A 29 0.03 8.25 6.65
C GLY A 29 1.22 9.13 6.26
N ARG A 30 2.29 8.55 5.68
CA ARG A 30 3.53 9.24 5.31
C ARG A 30 3.89 8.94 3.86
N THR A 31 4.46 9.90 3.15
CA THR A 31 4.99 9.71 1.78
C THR A 31 6.36 9.04 1.78
N ALA A 32 7.15 9.25 2.85
CA ALA A 32 8.40 8.56 3.13
C ALA A 32 8.24 7.65 4.35
N ALA A 33 8.56 6.37 4.17
CA ALA A 33 8.46 5.34 5.20
C ALA A 33 9.60 4.32 5.01
N PRO A 34 9.86 3.44 6.00
CA PRO A 34 10.71 2.26 5.81
C PRO A 34 10.22 1.40 4.63
N PRO A 35 10.93 0.32 4.26
CA PRO A 35 10.52 -0.54 3.16
C PRO A 35 9.05 -0.96 3.28
N LEU A 36 8.24 -0.66 2.26
CA LEU A 36 6.77 -0.75 2.31
C LEU A 36 6.31 -2.15 2.72
N PHE A 37 6.86 -3.18 2.08
CA PHE A 37 6.43 -4.56 2.32
C PHE A 37 6.84 -5.07 3.70
N GLN A 38 7.99 -4.63 4.23
CA GLN A 38 8.39 -4.97 5.59
C GLN A 38 7.46 -4.29 6.61
N THR A 39 7.13 -3.01 6.36
CA THR A 39 6.17 -2.27 7.19
C THR A 39 4.81 -2.96 7.21
N MET A 40 4.28 -3.35 6.04
CA MET A 40 3.03 -4.08 5.94
C MET A 40 3.09 -5.46 6.60
N ALA A 41 4.22 -6.15 6.52
CA ALA A 41 4.43 -7.44 7.19
C ALA A 41 4.40 -7.30 8.72
N VAL A 42 5.04 -6.25 9.27
CA VAL A 42 5.04 -5.96 10.72
C VAL A 42 3.65 -5.53 11.21
N LEU A 43 2.95 -4.68 10.45
CA LEU A 43 1.60 -4.23 10.81
C LEU A 43 0.56 -5.37 10.74
N GLY A 44 0.79 -6.36 9.87
CA GLY A 44 -0.14 -7.45 9.62
C GLY A 44 -1.31 -7.06 8.71
N LYS A 45 -1.97 -8.09 8.18
CA LYS A 45 -3.03 -7.96 7.16
C LYS A 45 -4.22 -7.11 7.64
N GLU A 46 -4.77 -7.41 8.81
CA GLU A 46 -5.97 -6.74 9.33
C GLU A 46 -5.73 -5.24 9.55
N CYS A 47 -4.59 -4.88 10.15
CA CYS A 47 -4.23 -3.48 10.34
C CYS A 47 -4.07 -2.75 9.00
N CYS A 48 -3.42 -3.36 8.02
CA CYS A 48 -3.27 -2.78 6.69
C CYS A 48 -4.63 -2.54 6.01
N LEU A 49 -5.53 -3.52 6.04
CA LEU A 49 -6.86 -3.41 5.42
C LEU A 49 -7.69 -2.31 6.08
N ARG A 50 -7.78 -2.28 7.41
CA ARG A 50 -8.51 -1.20 8.12
C ARG A 50 -7.97 0.18 7.79
N ARG A 51 -6.65 0.33 7.67
CA ARG A 51 -6.04 1.63 7.32
C ARG A 51 -6.34 2.03 5.87
N ILE A 52 -6.35 1.08 4.95
CA ILE A 52 -6.75 1.31 3.55
C ILE A 52 -8.21 1.72 3.48
N GLU A 53 -9.11 1.03 4.16
CA GLU A 53 -10.54 1.40 4.25
C GLU A 53 -10.72 2.81 4.82
N ALA A 54 -10.01 3.13 5.91
CA ALA A 54 -10.04 4.46 6.50
C ALA A 54 -9.49 5.55 5.57
N ALA A 55 -8.52 5.22 4.70
CA ALA A 55 -8.02 6.15 3.69
C ALA A 55 -9.03 6.37 2.56
N LEU A 56 -9.72 5.31 2.12
CA LEU A 56 -10.79 5.40 1.11
C LEU A 56 -11.97 6.25 1.58
N ALA A 57 -12.33 6.18 2.87
CA ALA A 57 -13.42 6.97 3.44
C ALA A 57 -13.11 8.49 3.57
N ARG A 58 -11.89 8.93 3.25
CA ARG A 58 -11.44 10.34 3.35
C ARG A 58 -11.21 10.99 1.98
N LEU A 59 -11.57 10.30 0.90
CA LEU A 59 -11.58 10.78 -0.48
C LEU A 59 -12.99 11.21 -0.87
#